data_AF-A0A0R1YT77-F1
#
_entry.id   AF-A0A0R1YT77-F1
#
_cell.length_a   1.000
_cell.length_b   1.000
_cell.length_c   1.000
_cell.angle_alpha   90.00
_cell.angle_beta   90.00
_cell.angle_gamma   90.00
#
_symmetry.space_group_name_H-M   'P 1'
#
loop_
_entity.id
_entity.type
_entity.pdbx_description
1 polymer ?
#
loop_
_entity_poly.entity_id
_entity_poly.type
_entity_poly.pdbx_seq_one_letter_code
_entity_poly.pdbx_strand_id
1 'polypeptide(L)' 'MTGWFGSGMSFITIGLIIVLAVVIYMAFSSHRKFSHQSSATDILDQQYAAGKIDEGEYLKRKENLKR' A
#
# COMPACT_ATOMS: atom_id res chain seq x y z
N MET A 1 -46.01 8.59 12.61
CA MET A 1 -45.31 9.84 12.25
C MET A 1 -43.84 9.53 12.00
N THR A 2 -43.45 9.08 10.81
CA THR A 2 -42.03 8.96 10.38
C THR A 2 -42.02 8.51 8.92
N GLY A 3 -42.45 9.38 8.01
CA GLY A 3 -42.53 9.07 6.57
C GLY A 3 -41.74 10.00 5.65
N TRP A 4 -41.24 11.14 6.16
CA TRP A 4 -40.56 12.15 5.33
C TRP A 4 -39.04 12.16 5.53
N PHE A 5 -38.54 11.74 6.70
CA PHE A 5 -37.10 11.72 7.01
C PHE A 5 -36.33 10.50 6.45
N GLY A 6 -36.97 9.68 5.60
CA GLY A 6 -36.41 8.42 5.11
C GLY A 6 -35.70 8.49 3.75
N SER A 7 -36.01 9.47 2.90
CA SER A 7 -35.45 9.50 1.54
C SER A 7 -34.25 10.43 1.36
N GLY A 8 -34.09 11.47 2.18
CA GLY A 8 -32.94 12.39 2.11
C GLY A 8 -31.73 11.92 2.91
N MET A 9 -31.95 11.31 4.09
CA MET A 9 -30.88 10.76 4.93
C MET A 9 -30.19 9.55 4.29
N SER A 10 -30.88 8.78 3.46
CA SER A 10 -30.33 7.60 2.80
C SER A 10 -29.25 7.95 1.77
N PHE A 11 -29.43 9.02 0.99
CA PHE A 11 -28.40 9.47 0.04
C PHE A 11 -27.18 10.03 0.73
N ILE A 12 -27.36 10.74 1.85
CA ILE A 12 -26.26 11.29 2.66
C ILE A 12 -25.46 10.14 3.27
N THR A 13 -26.10 9.13 3.85
CA THR A 13 -25.40 7.99 4.44
C THR A 13 -24.68 7.16 3.38
N ILE A 14 -25.29 6.92 2.22
CA ILE A 14 -24.65 6.22 1.10
C ILE A 14 -23.44 7.02 0.58
N GLY A 15 -23.58 8.34 0.42
CA GLY A 15 -22.47 9.20 0.02
C GLY A 15 -21.31 9.16 1.02
N LEU A 16 -21.62 9.17 2.32
CA LEU A 16 -20.61 9.11 3.39
C LEU A 16 -19.85 7.76 3.37
N ILE A 17 -20.55 6.65 3.14
CA ILE A 17 -19.93 5.32 3.00
C ILE A 17 -18.98 5.28 1.80
N ILE A 18 -19.38 5.84 0.66
CA ILE A 18 -18.53 5.90 -0.54
C ILE A 18 -17.28 6.74 -0.29
N VAL A 19 -17.42 7.92 0.31
CA VAL A 19 -16.29 8.78 0.66
C VAL A 19 -15.34 8.05 1.63
N LEU A 20 -15.88 7.37 2.65
CA LEU A 20 -15.08 6.60 3.59
C LEU A 20 -14.30 5.47 2.90
N ALA A 21 -14.96 4.73 1.99
CA ALA A 21 -14.32 3.67 1.21
C ALA A 21 -13.19 4.21 0.32
N VAL A 22 -13.38 5.37 -0.32
CA VAL A 22 -12.34 6.03 -1.13
C VAL A 22 -11.16 6.49 -0.26
N VAL A 23 -11.42 7.06 0.92
CA VAL A 23 -10.36 7.48 1.86
C VAL A 23 -9.55 6.27 2.34
N ILE A 24 -10.21 5.16 2.69
CA ILE A 24 -9.53 3.92 3.08
C ILE A 24 -8.71 3.37 1.91
N TYR A 25 -9.30 3.30 0.70
CA TYR A 25 -8.59 2.84 -0.50
C TYR A 25 -7.36 3.70 -0.81
N MET A 26 -7.50 5.03 -0.73
CA MET A 26 -6.41 5.97 -0.95
C MET A 26 -5.33 5.86 0.13
N ALA A 27 -5.70 5.69 1.41
CA ALA A 27 -4.75 5.47 2.49
C ALA A 27 -3.96 4.16 2.27
N PHE A 28 -4.62 3.05 1.98
CA PHE A 28 -3.96 1.77 1.69
C PHE A 28 -3.15 1.79 0.40
N SER A 29 -3.58 2.53 -0.62
CA SER A 29 -2.82 2.69 -1.86
C SER A 29 -1.64 3.64 -1.71
N SER A 30 -1.73 4.63 -0.82
CA SER A 30 -0.64 5.57 -0.51
C SER A 30 0.44 4.91 0.37
N HIS A 31 0.08 3.93 1.20
CA HIS A 31 1.04 3.07 1.90
C HIS A 31 1.92 2.24 0.95
N ARG A 32 1.52 2.04 -0.32
CA ARG A 32 2.38 1.41 -1.33
C ARG A 32 3.37 2.37 -2.02
N LYS A 33 3.29 3.69 -1.77
CA LYS A 33 4.21 4.68 -2.39
C LYS A 33 5.38 5.10 -1.50
N PHE A 34 5.44 4.68 -0.24
CA PHE A 34 6.59 4.92 0.66
C PHE A 34 7.62 3.78 0.67
N SER A 35 7.71 3.00 -0.40
CA SER A 35 8.53 1.78 -0.46
C SER A 35 9.71 1.88 -1.44
N HIS A 36 10.18 3.09 -1.78
CA HIS A 36 11.41 3.25 -2.58
C HIS A 36 12.60 2.46 -2.01
N GLN A 37 12.66 2.32 -0.68
CA GLN A 37 13.66 1.48 -0.02
C GLN A 37 13.34 -0.03 -0.11
N SER A 38 12.05 -0.41 -0.03
CA SER A 38 11.60 -1.81 -0.23
C SER A 38 11.88 -2.31 -1.64
N SER A 39 11.81 -1.44 -2.65
CA SER A 39 11.97 -1.84 -4.06
C SER A 39 13.42 -2.24 -4.36
N ALA A 40 14.40 -1.52 -3.82
CA ALA A 40 15.82 -1.87 -3.98
C ALA A 40 16.17 -3.19 -3.28
N THR A 41 15.62 -3.44 -2.09
CA THR A 41 15.80 -4.72 -1.38
C THR A 41 15.03 -5.86 -2.02
N ASP A 42 13.81 -5.64 -2.53
CA ASP A 42 13.04 -6.67 -3.27
C ASP A 42 13.77 -7.11 -4.54
N ILE A 43 14.34 -6.16 -5.28
CA ILE A 43 15.12 -6.47 -6.49
C ILE A 43 16.36 -7.31 -6.12
N LEU A 44 17.02 -7.01 -5.00
CA LEU A 44 18.15 -7.80 -4.51
C LEU A 44 17.73 -9.22 -4.09
N ASP A 45 16.65 -9.34 -3.33
CA ASP A 45 16.11 -10.64 -2.88
C ASP A 45 15.71 -11.49 -4.08
N GLN A 46 15.06 -10.88 -5.09
CA GLN A 46 14.67 -11.55 -6.32
C GLN A 46 15.89 -12.04 -7.12
N GLN A 47 16.98 -11.28 -7.18
CA GLN A 47 18.19 -11.71 -7.89
C GLN A 47 18.98 -12.80 -7.17
N TYR A 48 18.96 -12.79 -5.84
CA TYR A 48 19.53 -13.86 -5.02
C TYR A 48 18.74 -15.17 -5.18
N ALA A 49 17.41 -15.10 -5.08
CA ALA A 49 16.54 -16.26 -5.31
C ALA A 49 16.66 -16.82 -6.74
N ALA A 50 16.92 -15.96 -7.73
CA ALA A 50 17.19 -16.37 -9.11
C ALA A 50 18.60 -16.96 -9.32
N GLY A 51 19.45 -17.01 -8.28
CA GLY A 51 20.83 -17.51 -8.36
C GLY A 51 21.75 -16.65 -9.22
N LYS A 52 21.37 -15.39 -9.51
CA LYS A 52 22.17 -14.46 -10.33
C LYS A 52 23.29 -13.78 -9.53
N ILE A 53 23.17 -13.77 -8.22
CA ILE A 53 24.15 -13.22 -7.29
C ILE A 53 24.42 -14.22 -6.16
N ASP A 54 25.67 -14.29 -5.75
CA ASP A 54 26.13 -15.13 -4.65
C ASP A 54 25.79 -14.50 -3.28
N GLU A 55 25.71 -15.31 -2.23
CA GLU A 55 25.39 -14.87 -0.87
C GLU A 55 26.33 -13.75 -0.39
N GLY A 56 27.62 -13.83 -0.73
CA GLY A 56 28.61 -12.81 -0.37
C GLY A 56 28.36 -11.45 -1.04
N GLU A 57 27.89 -11.44 -2.29
CA GLU A 57 27.52 -10.21 -2.99
C GLU A 57 26.19 -9.64 -2.47
N TYR A 58 25.23 -10.51 -2.17
CA TYR A 58 23.93 -10.13 -1.62
C TYR A 58 24.09 -9.40 -0.29
N LEU A 59 24.90 -9.94 0.64
CA LEU A 59 25.14 -9.33 1.95
C LEU A 59 25.79 -7.94 1.84
N LYS A 60 26.82 -7.79 0.99
CA LYS A 60 27.47 -6.49 0.75
C LYS A 60 26.53 -5.43 0.20
N ARG A 61 25.65 -5.80 -0.75
CA ARG A 61 24.70 -4.86 -1.35
C ARG A 61 23.56 -4.50 -0.39
N LYS A 62 23.11 -5.47 0.42
CA LYS A 62 22.12 -5.25 1.49
C LYS A 62 22.64 -4.30 2.57
N GLU A 63 23.91 -4.39 2.93
CA GLU A 63 24.54 -3.51 3.91
C GLU A 63 24.69 -2.07 3.39
N ASN A 64 25.04 -1.91 2.11
CA ASN A 64 25.13 -0.58 1.46
C ASN A 64 23.76 0.12 1.35
N LEU A 65 22.65 -0.61 1.22
CA LEU A 65 21.30 -0.03 1.16
C LEU A 65 20.70 0.34 2.52
N LYS A 66 21.32 -0.08 3.62
CA LYS A 66 20.94 0.31 5.00
C LYS A 66 21.59 1.62 5.45
N ARG A 67 22.56 2.14 4.69
CA ARG A 67 23.28 3.38 4.99
C ARG A 67 22.59 4.58 4.38
#